data_AF-A0A425W9P9-F1
#
_entry.id   AF-A0A425W9P9-F1
#
_cell.length_a   1.000
_cell.length_b   1.000
_cell.length_c   1.000
_cell.angle_alpha   90.00
_cell.angle_beta   90.00
_cell.angle_gamma   90.00
#
_symmetry.space_group_name_H-M   'P 1'
#
loop_
_entity.id
_entity.type
_entity.pdbx_description
1 polymer ?
#
loop_
_entity_poly.entity_id
_entity_poly.type
_entity_poly.pdbx_seq_one_letter_code
_entity_poly.pdbx_strand_id
1 'polypeptide(L)'
;AIIPTCEECGVKMAIHPDDPPYSMFGLPRIIKNRDDLDWLCRAVDSPANGITLCCGSIAEEPANDVYAILDEFSRRGRIHFVHMRNIRYLEPGKSKDFYEAPHLSREGSLDVWRMCRALFENGFDGYIRPDHGRMIWGETGRLGYGLYDRALGCTYINGIWETLEKDAALTKEA
;
A
#
# COMPACT_ATOMS: atom_id res chain seq x y z
N ALA A 1 -7.12 -8.30 26.26
CA ALA A 1 -7.49 -7.41 25.14
C ALA A 1 -6.34 -7.42 24.14
N ILE A 2 -6.59 -7.39 22.83
CA ILE A 2 -5.54 -7.65 21.81
C ILE A 2 -4.44 -6.58 21.83
N ILE A 3 -4.79 -5.31 21.68
CA ILE A 3 -3.80 -4.21 21.57
C ILE A 3 -2.92 -4.08 22.83
N PRO A 4 -3.44 -4.11 24.08
CA PRO A 4 -2.59 -4.09 25.27
C PRO A 4 -1.59 -5.26 25.33
N THR A 5 -1.99 -6.46 24.92
CA THR A 5 -1.06 -7.61 24.85
C THR A 5 0.01 -7.40 23.77
N CYS A 6 -0.32 -6.77 22.65
CA CYS A 6 0.68 -6.41 21.65
C CYS A 6 1.70 -5.41 22.19
N GLU A 7 1.28 -4.43 23.00
CA GLU A 7 2.19 -3.49 23.67
C GLU A 7 3.15 -4.20 24.64
N GLU A 8 2.63 -5.12 25.47
CA GLU A 8 3.43 -5.92 26.40
C GLU A 8 4.47 -6.79 25.68
N CYS A 9 4.15 -7.30 24.49
CA CYS A 9 5.04 -8.14 23.69
C CYS A 9 5.91 -7.37 22.70
N GLY A 10 5.78 -6.04 22.59
CA GLY A 10 6.48 -5.24 21.57
C GLY A 10 6.04 -5.55 20.12
N VAL A 11 4.81 -6.02 19.93
CA VAL A 11 4.23 -6.36 18.62
C VAL A 11 3.42 -5.18 18.09
N LYS A 12 3.53 -4.91 16.78
CA LYS A 12 2.71 -3.95 16.07
C LYS A 12 1.70 -4.68 15.16
N MET A 13 0.41 -4.49 15.41
CA MET A 13 -0.65 -5.01 14.54
C MET A 13 -0.81 -4.10 13.31
N ALA A 14 -1.05 -4.70 12.14
CA ALA A 14 -1.16 -3.97 10.89
C ALA A 14 -2.36 -4.48 10.08
N ILE A 15 -3.54 -3.88 10.26
CA ILE A 15 -4.75 -4.33 9.57
C ILE A 15 -4.66 -4.08 8.06
N HIS A 16 -5.07 -5.05 7.26
CA HIS A 16 -5.13 -4.90 5.80
C HIS A 16 -6.48 -4.27 5.39
N PRO A 17 -6.51 -3.37 4.38
CA PRO A 17 -7.77 -2.88 3.86
C PRO A 17 -8.60 -4.00 3.20
N ASP A 18 -9.89 -3.75 3.08
CA ASP A 18 -10.80 -4.58 2.31
C ASP A 18 -10.39 -4.60 0.82
N ASP A 19 -10.49 -5.77 0.18
CA ASP A 19 -10.10 -5.98 -1.23
C ASP A 19 -11.23 -6.74 -1.97
N PRO A 20 -12.07 -6.06 -2.78
CA PRO A 20 -12.08 -4.62 -3.04
C PRO A 20 -12.60 -3.75 -1.89
N PRO A 21 -12.26 -2.45 -1.86
CA PRO A 21 -12.53 -1.54 -0.76
C PRO A 21 -13.96 -0.96 -0.82
N TYR A 22 -14.95 -1.82 -1.02
CA TYR A 22 -16.37 -1.45 -1.01
C TYR A 22 -17.25 -2.67 -0.72
N SER A 23 -18.46 -2.42 -0.22
CA SER A 23 -19.43 -3.47 0.07
C SER A 23 -19.83 -4.23 -1.20
N MET A 24 -19.88 -5.55 -1.08
CA MET A 24 -20.27 -6.45 -2.16
C MET A 24 -21.25 -7.50 -1.64
N PHE A 25 -22.13 -7.97 -2.51
CA PHE A 25 -23.10 -9.04 -2.21
C PHE A 25 -23.97 -8.77 -0.96
N GLY A 26 -24.22 -7.50 -0.65
CA GLY A 26 -24.98 -7.09 0.54
C GLY A 26 -24.21 -7.18 1.87
N LEU A 27 -22.90 -7.47 1.85
CA LEU A 27 -22.07 -7.58 3.04
C LEU A 27 -21.33 -6.26 3.34
N PRO A 28 -21.27 -5.85 4.62
CA PRO A 28 -20.53 -4.64 5.02
C PRO A 28 -19.02 -4.87 4.91
N ARG A 29 -18.30 -3.78 4.65
CA ARG A 29 -16.83 -3.67 4.65
C ARG A 29 -16.45 -2.39 5.38
N ILE A 30 -15.45 -2.44 6.26
CA ILE A 30 -15.22 -1.42 7.30
C ILE A 30 -13.80 -0.87 7.33
N ILE A 31 -12.90 -1.34 6.47
CA ILE A 31 -11.54 -0.79 6.29
C ILE A 31 -11.36 -0.51 4.80
N LYS A 32 -12.06 0.50 4.29
CA LYS A 32 -12.23 0.67 2.84
C LYS A 32 -11.85 2.06 2.31
N ASN A 33 -11.65 3.03 3.18
CA ASN A 33 -11.31 4.40 2.80
C ASN A 33 -10.56 5.11 3.93
N ARG A 34 -10.23 6.39 3.71
CA ARG A 34 -9.54 7.25 4.69
C ARG A 34 -10.26 7.30 6.04
N ASP A 35 -11.59 7.45 6.04
CA ASP A 35 -12.35 7.67 7.27
C ASP A 35 -12.46 6.40 8.13
N ASP A 36 -12.56 5.24 7.48
CA ASP A 36 -12.48 3.94 8.14
C ASP A 36 -11.11 3.71 8.80
N LEU A 37 -10.02 4.03 8.10
CA LEU A 37 -8.65 3.94 8.64
C LEU A 37 -8.45 4.90 9.82
N ASP A 38 -9.00 6.10 9.74
CA ASP A 38 -8.95 7.08 10.82
C ASP A 38 -9.80 6.65 12.01
N TRP A 39 -10.97 6.07 11.78
CA TRP A 39 -11.79 5.46 12.82
C TRP A 39 -11.04 4.34 13.53
N LEU A 40 -10.40 3.42 12.79
CA LEU A 40 -9.60 2.33 13.36
C LEU A 40 -8.53 2.85 14.32
N CYS A 41 -7.73 3.83 13.87
CA CYS A 41 -6.64 4.37 14.68
C CYS A 41 -7.15 5.07 15.96
N ARG A 42 -8.37 5.65 15.93
CA ARG A 42 -8.99 6.30 17.09
C ARG A 42 -9.72 5.34 18.01
N ALA A 43 -10.22 4.20 17.49
CA ALA A 43 -10.95 3.21 18.27
C ALA A 43 -10.08 2.61 19.39
N VAL A 44 -8.79 2.41 19.12
CA VAL A 44 -7.77 2.13 20.13
C VAL A 44 -6.51 2.93 19.79
N ASP A 45 -6.33 4.07 20.47
CA ASP A 45 -5.25 5.01 20.19
C ASP A 45 -3.90 4.55 20.75
N SER A 46 -3.29 3.56 20.09
CA SER A 46 -1.98 3.00 20.45
C SER A 46 -1.14 2.75 19.20
N PRO A 47 0.18 3.03 19.21
CA PRO A 47 1.07 2.66 18.11
C PRO A 47 1.03 1.18 17.75
N ALA A 48 0.66 0.29 18.68
CA ALA A 48 0.48 -1.13 18.40
C ALA A 48 -0.76 -1.43 17.54
N ASN A 49 -1.69 -0.48 17.40
CA ASN A 49 -2.86 -0.54 16.50
C ASN A 49 -2.58 0.27 15.22
N GLY A 50 -2.06 -0.40 14.20
CA GLY A 50 -1.69 0.22 12.93
C GLY A 50 -2.24 -0.48 11.71
N ILE A 51 -1.69 -0.07 10.57
CA ILE A 51 -2.22 -0.32 9.23
C ILE A 51 -1.18 -1.04 8.39
N THR A 52 -1.59 -2.12 7.73
CA THR A 52 -0.95 -2.57 6.50
C THR A 52 -1.59 -1.79 5.36
N LEU A 53 -0.90 -0.78 4.81
CA LEU A 53 -1.49 -0.01 3.73
C LEU A 53 -1.23 -0.73 2.40
N CYS A 54 -2.29 -1.32 1.84
CA CYS A 54 -2.25 -1.89 0.50
C CYS A 54 -2.69 -0.87 -0.53
N CYS A 55 -1.71 -0.36 -1.28
CA CYS A 55 -1.91 0.69 -2.27
C CYS A 55 -2.86 0.23 -3.38
N GLY A 56 -2.70 -1.02 -3.83
CA GLY A 56 -3.59 -1.63 -4.82
C GLY A 56 -5.02 -1.69 -4.31
N SER A 57 -5.24 -2.35 -3.16
CA SER A 57 -6.60 -2.57 -2.64
C SER A 57 -7.31 -1.25 -2.40
N ILE A 58 -6.68 -0.27 -1.73
CA ILE A 58 -7.33 1.02 -1.49
C ILE A 58 -7.69 1.76 -2.78
N ALA A 59 -6.85 1.67 -3.81
CA ALA A 59 -7.10 2.34 -5.07
C ALA A 59 -8.23 1.72 -5.88
N GLU A 60 -8.63 0.47 -5.65
CA GLU A 60 -9.73 -0.15 -6.39
C GLU A 60 -11.07 0.59 -6.25
N GLU A 61 -11.20 1.47 -5.23
CA GLU A 61 -12.16 2.57 -5.24
C GLU A 61 -11.48 3.86 -5.77
N PRO A 62 -11.81 4.31 -6.99
CA PRO A 62 -11.16 5.49 -7.59
C PRO A 62 -11.36 6.80 -6.82
N ALA A 63 -12.36 6.86 -5.93
CA ALA A 63 -12.58 8.01 -5.05
C ALA A 63 -11.56 8.10 -3.90
N ASN A 64 -10.83 7.01 -3.60
CA ASN A 64 -9.75 7.04 -2.62
C ASN A 64 -8.49 7.68 -3.25
N ASP A 65 -8.02 8.78 -2.66
CA ASP A 65 -6.69 9.30 -2.96
C ASP A 65 -5.63 8.50 -2.19
N VAL A 66 -5.12 7.45 -2.83
CA VAL A 66 -4.10 6.57 -2.25
C VAL A 66 -2.85 7.34 -1.80
N TYR A 67 -2.48 8.43 -2.48
CA TYR A 67 -1.29 9.21 -2.15
C TYR A 67 -1.51 10.04 -0.89
N ALA A 68 -2.66 10.69 -0.78
CA ALA A 68 -3.02 11.45 0.43
C ALA A 68 -3.20 10.52 1.64
N ILE A 69 -3.79 9.34 1.46
CA ILE A 69 -3.92 8.32 2.51
C ILE A 69 -2.54 7.83 2.96
N LEU A 70 -1.64 7.48 2.02
CA LEU A 70 -0.25 7.10 2.32
C LEU A 70 0.44 8.19 3.15
N ASP A 71 0.40 9.43 2.68
CA ASP A 71 1.03 10.57 3.32
C ASP A 71 0.48 10.82 4.74
N GLU A 72 -0.85 10.86 4.90
CA GLU A 72 -1.49 11.11 6.19
C GLU A 72 -1.11 10.05 7.23
N PHE A 73 -1.31 8.76 6.91
CA PHE A 73 -1.11 7.69 7.88
C PHE A 73 0.36 7.36 8.10
N SER A 74 1.24 7.65 7.13
CA SER A 74 2.69 7.59 7.31
C SER A 74 3.15 8.67 8.29
N ARG A 75 2.75 9.93 8.09
CA ARG A 75 3.06 11.04 9.00
C ARG A 75 2.57 10.82 10.43
N ARG A 76 1.42 10.16 10.58
CA ARG A 76 0.84 9.78 11.88
C ARG A 76 1.57 8.61 12.55
N GLY A 77 2.55 7.99 11.89
CA GLY A 77 3.26 6.81 12.40
C GLY A 77 2.37 5.58 12.56
N ARG A 78 1.31 5.46 11.73
CA ARG A 78 0.29 4.40 11.84
C ARG A 78 0.46 3.28 10.82
N ILE A 79 1.25 3.48 9.78
CA ILE A 79 1.57 2.43 8.80
C ILE A 79 2.75 1.62 9.35
N HIS A 80 2.58 0.29 9.45
CA HIS A 80 3.65 -0.62 9.88
C HIS A 80 4.10 -1.57 8.77
N PHE A 81 3.28 -1.72 7.74
CA PHE A 81 3.55 -2.57 6.59
C PHE A 81 2.91 -1.98 5.34
N VAL A 82 3.57 -2.11 4.19
CA VAL A 82 3.05 -1.62 2.90
C VAL A 82 3.04 -2.73 1.87
N HIS A 83 1.90 -2.88 1.20
CA HIS A 83 1.76 -3.67 -0.01
C HIS A 83 1.77 -2.72 -1.20
N MET A 84 2.92 -2.66 -1.87
CA MET A 84 3.19 -1.73 -2.97
C MET A 84 2.95 -2.45 -4.30
N ARG A 85 1.68 -2.63 -4.69
CA ARG A 85 1.28 -3.12 -6.03
C ARG A 85 0.56 -2.04 -6.83
N ASN A 86 0.45 -2.28 -8.13
CA ASN A 86 -0.25 -1.40 -9.07
C ASN A 86 -1.48 -2.11 -9.66
N ILE A 87 -2.47 -1.32 -10.06
CA ILE A 87 -3.67 -1.78 -10.76
C ILE A 87 -3.84 -0.99 -12.05
N ARG A 88 -4.59 -1.53 -13.01
CA ARG A 88 -5.00 -0.80 -14.21
C ARG A 88 -6.52 -0.79 -14.30
N TYR A 89 -7.12 0.38 -14.26
CA TYR A 89 -8.55 0.52 -14.56
C TYR A 89 -8.81 0.26 -16.04
N LEU A 90 -9.87 -0.47 -16.34
CA LEU A 90 -10.31 -0.75 -17.70
C LEU A 90 -11.02 0.45 -18.31
N GLU A 91 -11.90 1.10 -17.55
CA GLU A 91 -12.67 2.27 -17.98
C GLU A 91 -12.62 3.39 -16.92
N PRO A 92 -11.48 4.10 -16.80
CA PRO A 92 -11.32 5.18 -15.82
C PRO A 92 -12.48 6.19 -15.85
N GLY A 93 -13.09 6.44 -14.68
CA GLY A 93 -14.19 7.39 -14.53
C GLY A 93 -15.57 6.89 -14.96
N LYS A 94 -15.68 5.65 -15.48
CA LYS A 94 -16.97 5.03 -15.86
C LYS A 94 -17.32 3.81 -15.02
N SER A 95 -16.34 2.95 -14.75
CA SER A 95 -16.49 1.78 -13.89
C SER A 95 -15.35 1.69 -12.89
N LYS A 96 -15.51 0.80 -11.90
CA LYS A 96 -14.44 0.42 -10.96
C LYS A 96 -13.67 -0.80 -11.44
N ASP A 97 -13.92 -1.26 -12.67
CA ASP A 97 -13.31 -2.50 -13.15
C ASP A 97 -11.82 -2.28 -13.39
N PHE A 98 -11.03 -3.20 -12.87
CA PHE A 98 -9.57 -3.15 -12.92
C PHE A 98 -8.98 -4.55 -13.11
N TYR A 99 -7.69 -4.60 -13.40
CA TYR A 99 -6.88 -5.80 -13.25
C TYR A 99 -5.56 -5.45 -12.56
N GLU A 100 -4.90 -6.45 -11.97
CA GLU A 100 -3.58 -6.26 -11.38
C GLU A 100 -2.52 -6.03 -12.45
N ALA A 101 -1.84 -4.91 -12.36
CA ALA A 101 -0.85 -4.46 -13.34
C ALA A 101 0.57 -4.79 -12.85
N PRO A 102 1.58 -4.85 -13.74
CA PRO A 102 2.96 -4.83 -13.25
C PRO A 102 3.22 -3.52 -12.51
N HIS A 103 4.19 -3.56 -11.59
CA HIS A 103 4.48 -2.45 -10.67
C HIS A 103 4.84 -1.16 -11.39
N LEU A 104 5.50 -1.25 -12.55
CA LEU A 104 5.97 -0.12 -13.32
C LEU A 104 4.85 0.91 -13.60
N SER A 105 5.01 2.15 -13.11
CA SER A 105 3.94 3.18 -13.13
C SER A 105 3.25 3.35 -14.48
N ARG A 106 4.02 3.36 -15.59
CA ARG A 106 3.47 3.56 -16.94
C ARG A 106 2.58 2.42 -17.45
N GLU A 107 2.63 1.25 -16.82
CA GLU A 107 1.81 0.08 -17.16
C GLU A 107 0.53 -0.01 -16.30
N GLY A 108 0.48 0.72 -15.18
CA GLY A 108 -0.65 0.76 -14.28
C GLY A 108 -1.47 2.05 -14.39
N SER A 109 -2.25 2.32 -13.36
CA SER A 109 -3.00 3.57 -13.14
C SER A 109 -2.50 4.34 -11.92
N LEU A 110 -1.62 3.73 -11.11
CA LEU A 110 -0.99 4.36 -9.96
C LEU A 110 0.46 4.72 -10.27
N ASP A 111 0.92 5.82 -9.70
CA ASP A 111 2.30 6.25 -9.75
C ASP A 111 3.05 5.76 -8.52
N VAL A 112 3.81 4.68 -8.69
CA VAL A 112 4.60 4.06 -7.62
C VAL A 112 5.65 5.02 -7.08
N TRP A 113 6.18 5.94 -7.89
CA TRP A 113 7.13 6.94 -7.40
C TRP A 113 6.48 7.85 -6.37
N ARG A 114 5.27 8.35 -6.63
CA ARG A 114 4.51 9.18 -5.67
C ARG A 114 4.20 8.42 -4.39
N MET A 115 3.90 7.13 -4.49
CA MET A 115 3.63 6.28 -3.32
C MET A 115 4.89 6.07 -2.46
N CYS A 116 6.02 5.74 -3.07
CA CYS A 116 7.31 5.64 -2.37
C CYS A 116 7.72 6.97 -1.75
N ARG A 117 7.57 8.08 -2.49
CA ARG A 117 7.92 9.42 -2.02
C ARG A 117 7.15 9.82 -0.77
N ALA A 118 5.84 9.55 -0.72
CA ALA A 118 5.01 9.84 0.45
C ALA A 118 5.50 9.10 1.72
N LEU A 119 5.96 7.86 1.58
CA LEU A 119 6.54 7.11 2.70
C LEU A 119 7.92 7.64 3.09
N PHE A 120 8.77 7.89 2.09
CA PHE A 120 10.15 8.35 2.28
C PHE A 120 10.21 9.71 2.97
N GLU A 121 9.45 10.70 2.50
CA GLU A 121 9.44 12.06 3.07
C GLU A 121 8.91 12.10 4.52
N ASN A 122 8.09 11.12 4.90
CA ASN A 122 7.58 10.98 6.27
C ASN A 122 8.45 10.06 7.15
N GLY A 123 9.61 9.62 6.67
CA GLY A 123 10.58 8.84 7.44
C GLY A 123 10.13 7.41 7.76
N PHE A 124 9.33 6.79 6.89
CA PHE A 124 8.88 5.41 7.08
C PHE A 124 10.07 4.44 7.13
N ASP A 125 10.12 3.64 8.20
CA ASP A 125 11.17 2.65 8.48
C ASP A 125 10.64 1.21 8.55
N GLY A 126 9.36 1.01 8.16
CA GLY A 126 8.70 -0.29 8.19
C GLY A 126 8.98 -1.15 6.95
N TYR A 127 8.24 -2.24 6.83
CA TYR A 127 8.43 -3.19 5.73
C TYR A 127 7.60 -2.81 4.51
N ILE A 128 8.16 -3.05 3.31
CA ILE A 128 7.45 -2.95 2.04
C ILE A 128 7.60 -4.29 1.31
N ARG A 129 6.50 -4.81 0.76
CA ARG A 129 6.55 -5.89 -0.23
C ARG A 129 5.90 -5.45 -1.55
N PRO A 130 6.32 -6.00 -2.70
CA PRO A 130 5.68 -5.73 -4.00
C PRO A 130 4.24 -6.27 -4.10
N ASP A 131 3.81 -7.02 -3.09
CA ASP A 131 2.52 -7.68 -3.04
C ASP A 131 2.30 -8.74 -4.13
N HIS A 132 1.43 -8.47 -5.10
CA HIS A 132 1.12 -9.38 -6.21
C HIS A 132 1.93 -9.03 -7.46
N GLY A 133 2.13 -10.02 -8.32
CA GLY A 133 2.71 -9.87 -9.66
C GLY A 133 2.03 -10.81 -10.66
N ARG A 134 2.15 -10.49 -11.94
CA ARG A 134 1.60 -11.32 -13.02
C ARG A 134 2.32 -12.66 -13.13
N MET A 135 1.63 -13.66 -13.65
CA MET A 135 2.26 -14.91 -14.07
C MET A 135 2.97 -14.68 -15.41
N ILE A 136 4.29 -14.63 -15.40
CA ILE A 136 5.13 -14.43 -16.58
C ILE A 136 6.07 -15.61 -16.79
N TRP A 137 6.63 -15.74 -18.00
CA TRP A 137 7.68 -16.73 -18.31
C TRP A 137 7.32 -18.20 -17.97
N GLY A 138 6.07 -18.57 -18.21
CA GLY A 138 5.59 -19.95 -17.99
C GLY A 138 5.40 -20.32 -16.51
N GLU A 139 5.38 -19.33 -15.62
CA GLU A 139 5.14 -19.56 -14.20
C GLU A 139 3.74 -20.14 -13.93
N THR A 140 3.67 -21.03 -12.94
CA THR A 140 2.44 -21.68 -12.48
C THR A 140 2.35 -21.61 -10.96
N GLY A 141 1.17 -21.85 -10.39
CA GLY A 141 0.95 -21.84 -8.95
C GLY A 141 -0.13 -20.85 -8.54
N ARG A 142 -0.01 -20.27 -7.34
CA ARG A 142 -1.01 -19.34 -6.79
C ARG A 142 -0.96 -18.01 -7.53
N LEU A 143 -2.08 -17.62 -8.14
CA LEU A 143 -2.25 -16.33 -8.83
C LEU A 143 -1.77 -15.16 -7.96
N GLY A 144 -1.01 -14.23 -8.55
CA GLY A 144 -0.40 -13.10 -7.85
C GLY A 144 0.89 -13.42 -7.11
N TYR A 145 1.18 -14.69 -6.79
CA TYR A 145 2.30 -15.09 -5.92
C TYR A 145 3.46 -15.77 -6.65
N GLY A 146 3.49 -15.70 -7.99
CA GLY A 146 4.66 -16.05 -8.77
C GLY A 146 5.90 -15.27 -8.33
N LEU A 147 7.08 -15.89 -8.39
CA LEU A 147 8.38 -15.28 -8.09
C LEU A 147 8.70 -14.14 -9.04
N TYR A 148 8.46 -14.31 -10.35
CA TYR A 148 9.12 -13.49 -11.36
C TYR A 148 8.69 -12.03 -11.36
N ASP A 149 7.41 -11.74 -11.56
CA ASP A 149 6.94 -10.35 -11.66
C ASP A 149 6.95 -9.65 -10.29
N ARG A 150 6.86 -10.41 -9.18
CA ARG A 150 7.09 -9.85 -7.83
C ARG A 150 8.56 -9.45 -7.62
N ALA A 151 9.51 -10.24 -8.11
CA ALA A 151 10.93 -9.90 -8.04
C ALA A 151 11.23 -8.62 -8.86
N LEU A 152 10.66 -8.51 -10.07
CA LEU A 152 10.73 -7.28 -10.88
C LEU A 152 10.12 -6.07 -10.16
N GLY A 153 8.99 -6.25 -9.48
CA GLY A 153 8.39 -5.21 -8.66
C GLY A 153 9.28 -4.75 -7.51
N CYS A 154 9.91 -5.70 -6.81
CA CYS A 154 10.81 -5.41 -5.70
C CYS A 154 12.02 -4.57 -6.15
N THR A 155 12.67 -4.96 -7.25
CA THR A 155 13.84 -4.20 -7.77
C THR A 155 13.45 -2.83 -8.28
N TYR A 156 12.26 -2.68 -8.88
CA TYR A 156 11.72 -1.37 -9.28
C TYR A 156 11.49 -0.44 -8.08
N ILE A 157 10.89 -0.95 -7.00
CA ILE A 157 10.68 -0.19 -5.76
C ILE A 157 12.02 0.23 -5.14
N ASN A 158 13.00 -0.67 -5.08
CA ASN A 158 14.33 -0.35 -4.57
C ASN A 158 15.00 0.77 -5.40
N GLY A 159 14.90 0.70 -6.73
CA GLY A 159 15.48 1.74 -7.60
C GLY A 159 14.84 3.11 -7.39
N ILE A 160 13.52 3.17 -7.15
CA ILE A 160 12.84 4.41 -6.76
C ILE A 160 13.37 4.90 -5.41
N TRP A 161 13.43 4.03 -4.41
CA TRP A 161 13.85 4.39 -3.05
C TRP A 161 15.28 4.92 -3.01
N GLU A 162 16.22 4.25 -3.67
CA GLU A 162 17.61 4.69 -3.79
C GLU A 162 17.72 6.06 -4.50
N THR A 163 16.87 6.32 -5.49
CA THR A 163 16.82 7.62 -6.16
C THR A 163 16.38 8.73 -5.20
N LEU A 164 15.33 8.48 -4.40
CA LEU A 164 14.85 9.43 -3.39
C LEU A 164 15.91 9.73 -2.32
N GLU A 165 16.66 8.72 -1.88
CA GLU A 165 17.78 8.88 -0.94
C GLU A 165 18.87 9.81 -1.51
N LYS A 166 19.26 9.60 -2.76
CA LYS A 166 20.28 10.42 -3.44
C LYS A 166 19.81 11.86 -3.64
N ASP A 167 18.56 12.05 -4.07
CA ASP A 167 17.98 13.39 -4.26
C ASP A 167 17.93 14.17 -2.93
N ALA A 168 17.57 13.49 -1.84
CA ALA A 168 17.56 14.08 -0.51
C ALA A 168 18.97 14.42 0.01
N ALA A 169 19.99 13.61 -0.34
CA ALA A 169 21.38 13.92 0.00
C ALA A 169 21.89 15.15 -0.77
N LEU A 170 21.64 15.22 -2.08
CA LEU A 170 22.03 16.36 -2.92
C LEU A 170 21.41 17.68 -2.44
N THR A 171 20.17 17.64 -1.96
CA THR A 171 19.47 18.83 -1.44
C THR A 171 20.05 19.31 -0.11
N LYS A 172 20.64 18.43 0.72
CA LYS A 172 21.28 18.80 1.99
C LYS A 172 22.67 19.40 1.82
N GLU A 173 23.33 19.11 0.70
CA GLU A 173 24.67 19.62 0.37
C GLU A 173 24.64 20.98 -0.33
N ALA A 174 23.47 21.41 -0.84
CA ALA A 174 23.25 22.70 -1.51
C ALA A 174 22.81 23.81 -0.56
#